data_AF-A0A3D1S430-F1
#
_entry.id   AF-A0A3D1S430-F1
#
_cell.length_a   1.000
_cell.length_b   1.000
_cell.length_c   1.000
_cell.angle_alpha   90.00
_cell.angle_beta   90.00
_cell.angle_gamma   90.00
#
_symmetry.space_group_name_H-M   'P 1'
#
loop_
_entity.id
_entity.type
_entity.pdbx_description
1 polymer ?
#
loop_
_entity_poly.entity_id
_entity_poly.type
_entity_poly.pdbx_seq_one_letter_code
_entity_poly.pdbx_strand_id
1 'polypeptide(L)'
;MKFFKIAVVSFFMFFLYGCASAAKMENMAYIDTNTSIKDFDPTLHNAIGVEQSIGGESTNSAWTSEIGNIDFTNAVKSSLSAHGLFSDTGRFVLKINLINVEQPLFGIDMTVITYIRYRLTDSQTTMTIFDETIIAS
;
A
#
# COMPACT_ATOMS: atom_id res chain seq x y z
N MET A 1 -50.00 0.82 9.59
CA MET A 1 -49.31 0.16 8.46
C MET A 1 -48.29 1.04 7.74
N LYS A 2 -48.54 2.35 7.48
CA LYS A 2 -47.56 3.24 6.82
C LYS A 2 -46.30 3.52 7.66
N PHE A 3 -46.44 3.72 8.97
CA PHE A 3 -45.30 3.90 9.89
C PHE A 3 -44.37 2.69 9.98
N PHE A 4 -44.92 1.47 9.94
CA PHE A 4 -44.13 0.23 9.93
C PHE A 4 -43.31 0.09 8.63
N LYS A 5 -43.88 0.48 7.48
CA LYS A 5 -43.16 0.51 6.20
C LYS A 5 -42.02 1.54 6.20
N ILE A 6 -42.23 2.72 6.78
CA ILE A 6 -41.20 3.77 6.90
C ILE A 6 -40.07 3.31 7.84
N ALA A 7 -40.41 2.64 8.95
CA ALA A 7 -39.42 2.10 9.88
C ALA A 7 -38.54 1.02 9.23
N VAL A 8 -39.12 0.14 8.41
CA VAL A 8 -38.38 -0.90 7.67
C VAL A 8 -37.44 -0.30 6.63
N VAL A 9 -37.88 0.73 5.89
CA VAL A 9 -37.03 1.42 4.90
C VAL A 9 -35.87 2.17 5.57
N SER A 10 -36.13 2.85 6.69
CA SER A 10 -35.11 3.56 7.45
C SER A 10 -34.06 2.60 8.03
N PHE A 11 -34.49 1.45 8.56
CA PHE A 11 -33.60 0.41 9.08
C PHE A 11 -32.70 -0.19 7.97
N PHE A 12 -33.24 -0.38 6.76
CA PHE A 12 -32.47 -0.92 5.63
C PHE A 12 -31.39 0.05 5.12
N MET A 13 -31.62 1.36 5.27
CA MET A 13 -30.68 2.39 4.81
C MET A 13 -29.39 2.44 5.65
N PHE A 14 -29.43 1.99 6.91
CA PHE A 14 -28.24 1.86 7.76
C PHE A 14 -27.31 0.71 7.33
N PHE A 15 -27.80 -0.29 6.59
CA PHE A 15 -27.00 -1.43 6.13
C PHE A 15 -26.24 -1.18 4.81
N LEU A 16 -26.45 -0.04 4.15
CA LEU A 16 -25.80 0.28 2.87
C LEU A 16 -24.48 1.07 3.01
N TYR A 17 -24.09 1.45 4.23
CA TYR A 17 -22.81 2.12 4.51
C TYR A 17 -21.72 1.06 4.73
N GLY A 18 -21.05 0.59 3.68
CA GLY A 18 -19.93 -0.36 3.86
C GLY A 18 -19.20 -0.89 2.64
N CYS A 19 -19.66 -0.64 1.40
CA CYS A 19 -19.07 -1.28 0.21
C CYS A 19 -17.78 -0.65 -0.33
N ALA A 20 -17.45 0.60 0.02
CA ALA A 20 -16.27 1.31 -0.51
C ALA A 20 -15.35 1.78 0.63
N SER A 21 -14.90 0.84 1.48
CA SER A 21 -13.88 1.16 2.48
C SER A 21 -12.53 1.40 1.82
N ALA A 22 -11.73 2.30 2.40
CA ALA A 22 -10.35 2.52 1.99
C ALA A 22 -9.53 1.21 1.99
N ALA A 23 -8.51 1.14 1.14
CA ALA A 23 -7.56 0.02 1.15
C ALA A 23 -6.92 -0.10 2.53
N LYS A 24 -6.98 -1.29 3.13
CA LYS A 24 -6.39 -1.53 4.46
C LYS A 24 -4.89 -1.76 4.31
N MET A 25 -4.09 -1.07 5.12
CA MET A 25 -2.63 -1.23 5.22
C MET A 25 -2.21 -2.71 5.34
N GLU A 26 -2.94 -3.49 6.14
CA GLU A 26 -2.70 -4.92 6.38
C GLU A 26 -2.69 -5.76 5.09
N ASN A 27 -3.49 -5.36 4.10
CA ASN A 27 -3.60 -6.05 2.81
C ASN A 27 -2.52 -5.62 1.80
N MET A 28 -1.73 -4.59 2.14
CA MET A 28 -0.63 -4.10 1.30
C MET A 28 0.74 -4.54 1.83
N ALA A 29 0.81 -5.06 3.06
CA ALA A 29 2.04 -5.56 3.64
C ALA A 29 2.31 -6.98 3.14
N TYR A 30 3.53 -7.22 2.68
CA TYR A 30 4.01 -8.54 2.31
C TYR A 30 4.73 -9.19 3.50
N ILE A 31 4.19 -10.30 3.97
CA ILE A 31 4.75 -11.10 5.06
C ILE A 31 4.81 -12.55 4.56
N ASP A 32 6.03 -13.06 4.34
CA ASP A 32 6.26 -14.46 4.00
C ASP A 32 7.00 -15.15 5.15
N THR A 33 6.52 -16.33 5.56
CA THR A 33 7.13 -17.11 6.64
C THR A 33 8.26 -18.02 6.15
N ASN A 34 8.44 -18.15 4.83
CA ASN A 34 9.46 -19.02 4.24
C ASN A 34 10.77 -18.28 3.94
N THR A 35 10.71 -16.96 3.80
CA THR A 35 11.89 -16.11 3.60
C THR A 35 12.53 -15.77 4.93
N SER A 36 13.83 -16.05 5.07
CA SER A 36 14.64 -15.69 6.23
C SER A 36 15.50 -14.47 5.94
N ILE A 37 15.87 -13.71 6.97
CA ILE A 37 16.85 -12.62 6.85
C ILE A 37 18.17 -13.07 6.19
N LYS A 38 18.55 -14.35 6.37
CA LYS A 38 19.77 -14.94 5.78
C LYS A 38 19.73 -15.04 4.25
N ASP A 39 18.54 -14.96 3.65
CA ASP A 39 18.37 -15.03 2.20
C ASP A 39 18.68 -13.69 1.52
N PHE A 40 18.80 -12.62 2.30
CA PHE A 40 19.19 -11.29 1.83
C PHE A 40 20.67 -11.00 2.06
N ASP A 41 21.23 -10.11 1.23
CA ASP A 41 22.58 -9.58 1.40
C ASP A 41 22.77 -9.02 2.84
N PRO A 42 23.79 -9.45 3.59
CA PRO A 42 24.05 -8.99 4.95
C PRO A 42 24.16 -7.48 5.11
N THR A 43 24.55 -6.77 4.05
CA THR A 43 24.62 -5.30 4.06
C THR A 43 23.26 -4.63 4.18
N LEU A 44 22.17 -5.32 3.79
CA LEU A 44 20.80 -4.81 3.84
C LEU A 44 20.09 -5.08 5.18
N HIS A 45 20.68 -5.91 6.05
CA HIS A 45 20.07 -6.30 7.32
C HIS A 45 19.91 -5.07 8.22
N ASN A 46 18.66 -4.76 8.60
CA ASN A 46 18.29 -3.56 9.36
C ASN A 46 18.93 -2.27 8.83
N ALA A 47 19.01 -2.12 7.50
CA ALA A 47 19.75 -1.04 6.87
C ALA A 47 18.92 -0.23 5.86
N ILE A 48 17.65 -0.58 5.63
CA ILE A 48 16.78 0.10 4.66
C ILE A 48 15.79 1.02 5.39
N GLY A 49 15.98 2.33 5.21
CA GLY A 49 15.00 3.36 5.55
C GLY A 49 14.03 3.60 4.40
N VAL A 50 12.81 4.03 4.72
CA VAL A 50 11.73 4.27 3.75
C VAL A 50 11.25 5.70 3.88
N GLU A 51 11.38 6.49 2.80
CA GLU A 51 10.76 7.80 2.69
C GLU A 51 9.25 7.68 2.47
N GLN A 52 8.49 8.73 2.85
CA GLN A 52 7.06 8.76 2.57
C GLN A 52 6.82 8.65 1.06
N SER A 53 5.96 7.70 0.68
CA SER A 53 5.56 7.54 -0.71
C SER A 53 4.83 8.77 -1.24
N ILE A 54 4.89 8.96 -2.56
CA ILE A 54 4.22 10.04 -3.28
C ILE A 54 3.39 9.48 -4.43
N GLY A 55 2.46 10.29 -4.95
CA GLY A 55 1.61 9.94 -6.10
C GLY A 55 0.34 9.17 -5.75
N GLY A 56 0.23 8.65 -4.52
CA GLY A 56 -1.01 8.07 -4.01
C GLY A 56 -2.03 9.13 -3.60
N GLU A 57 -3.30 8.75 -3.64
CA GLU A 57 -4.44 9.61 -3.29
C GLU A 57 -5.19 9.06 -2.06
N SER A 58 -5.83 9.96 -1.32
CA SER A 58 -6.76 9.54 -0.27
C SER A 58 -8.05 9.05 -0.91
N THR A 59 -8.61 7.96 -0.37
CA THR A 59 -9.95 7.50 -0.74
C THR A 59 -10.95 8.65 -0.54
N ASN A 60 -11.75 8.94 -1.57
CA ASN A 60 -12.73 10.03 -1.54
C ASN A 60 -14.15 9.52 -1.19
N SER A 61 -15.03 10.40 -0.72
CA SER A 61 -16.42 10.03 -0.35
C SER A 61 -17.31 9.62 -1.53
N ALA A 62 -16.82 9.73 -2.77
CA ALA A 62 -17.53 9.32 -3.97
C ALA A 62 -17.28 7.84 -4.36
N TRP A 63 -16.72 7.05 -3.44
CA TRP A 63 -16.66 5.58 -3.48
C TRP A 63 -15.49 4.96 -4.27
N THR A 64 -14.48 5.75 -4.65
CA THR A 64 -13.27 5.22 -5.30
C THR A 64 -12.21 4.92 -4.23
N SER A 65 -11.92 3.63 -4.03
CA SER A 65 -10.85 3.17 -3.14
C SER A 65 -9.49 3.53 -3.73
N GLU A 66 -8.72 4.35 -3.02
CA GLU A 66 -7.39 4.80 -3.46
C GLU A 66 -6.28 4.27 -2.55
N ILE A 67 -5.04 4.32 -3.04
CA ILE A 67 -3.85 3.97 -2.27
C ILE A 67 -3.29 5.22 -1.60
N GLY A 68 -3.55 5.34 -0.30
CA GLY A 68 -3.03 6.44 0.51
C GLY A 68 -1.52 6.35 0.73
N ASN A 69 -0.81 7.47 0.55
CA ASN A 69 0.66 7.52 0.70
C ASN A 69 1.15 7.04 2.07
N ILE A 70 0.48 7.46 3.16
CA ILE A 70 0.90 7.11 4.52
C ILE A 70 0.70 5.62 4.78
N ASP A 71 -0.48 5.10 4.45
CA ASP A 71 -0.82 3.69 4.65
C ASP A 71 0.09 2.78 3.83
N PHE A 72 0.36 3.14 2.58
CA PHE A 72 1.26 2.36 1.73
C PHE A 72 2.71 2.40 2.22
N THR A 73 3.19 3.57 2.68
CA THR A 73 4.52 3.69 3.30
C THR A 73 4.63 2.76 4.50
N ASN A 74 3.63 2.74 5.37
CA ASN A 74 3.62 1.90 6.57
C ASN A 74 3.54 0.41 6.23
N ALA A 75 2.79 0.04 5.18
CA ALA A 75 2.76 -1.33 4.68
C ALA A 75 4.13 -1.81 4.18
N VAL A 76 4.85 -0.97 3.41
CA VAL A 76 6.22 -1.29 2.96
C VAL A 76 7.19 -1.38 4.13
N LYS A 77 7.11 -0.45 5.10
CA LYS A 77 7.91 -0.55 6.35
C LYS A 77 7.65 -1.86 7.08
N SER A 78 6.38 -2.23 7.28
CA SER A 78 6.00 -3.49 7.92
C SER A 78 6.55 -4.71 7.16
N SER A 79 6.53 -4.67 5.84
CA SER A 79 7.07 -5.74 4.99
C SER A 79 8.57 -5.89 5.19
N LEU A 80 9.32 -4.78 5.15
CA LEU A 80 10.76 -4.78 5.41
C LEU A 80 11.09 -5.18 6.86
N SER A 81 10.29 -4.77 7.84
CA SER A 81 10.47 -5.16 9.24
C SER A 81 10.25 -6.66 9.44
N ALA A 82 9.23 -7.25 8.80
CA ALA A 82 8.95 -8.68 8.88
C ALA A 82 10.13 -9.54 8.35
N HIS A 83 10.91 -8.99 7.42
CA HIS A 83 12.08 -9.65 6.84
C HIS A 83 13.42 -9.21 7.46
N GLY A 84 13.40 -8.37 8.51
CA GLY A 84 14.61 -7.92 9.21
C GLY A 84 15.48 -6.93 8.42
N LEU A 85 14.88 -6.19 7.49
CA LEU A 85 15.57 -5.25 6.60
C LEU A 85 15.35 -3.78 6.98
N PHE A 86 14.23 -3.47 7.64
CA PHE A 86 13.84 -2.10 7.96
C PHE A 86 14.73 -1.46 9.02
N SER A 87 15.01 -0.16 8.87
CA SER A 87 15.60 0.69 9.91
C SER A 87 15.18 2.14 9.73
N ASP A 88 14.80 2.82 10.82
CA ASP A 88 14.45 4.25 10.79
C ASP A 88 15.62 5.15 10.39
N THR A 89 16.86 4.68 10.60
CA THR A 89 18.11 5.39 10.24
C THR A 89 19.03 4.49 9.43
N GLY A 90 18.45 3.77 8.45
CA GLY A 90 19.18 2.88 7.56
C GLY A 90 20.16 3.60 6.62
N ARG A 91 21.25 2.92 6.24
CA ARG A 91 22.20 3.41 5.23
C ARG A 91 21.52 3.59 3.87
N PHE A 92 20.65 2.66 3.50
CA PHE A 92 19.96 2.68 2.23
C PHE A 92 18.62 3.37 2.37
N VAL A 93 18.27 4.21 1.41
CA VAL A 93 17.02 4.98 1.40
C VAL A 93 16.17 4.51 0.23
N LEU A 94 15.01 3.94 0.55
CA LEU A 94 13.98 3.54 -0.38
C LEU A 94 13.00 4.69 -0.61
N LYS A 95 12.92 5.17 -1.86
CA LYS A 95 11.91 6.11 -2.34
C LYS A 95 10.86 5.36 -3.14
N ILE A 96 9.60 5.74 -2.95
CA ILE A 96 8.44 5.08 -3.55
C ILE A 96 7.59 6.13 -4.26
N ASN A 97 7.31 5.91 -5.54
CA ASN A 97 6.45 6.78 -6.33
C ASN A 97 5.37 5.94 -7.01
N LEU A 98 4.11 6.17 -6.62
CA LEU A 98 2.94 5.60 -7.29
C LEU A 98 2.73 6.40 -8.58
N ILE A 99 3.17 5.83 -9.71
CA ILE A 99 3.11 6.50 -11.01
C ILE A 99 1.69 6.53 -11.53
N ASN A 100 0.99 5.40 -11.41
CA ASN A 100 -0.37 5.23 -11.88
C ASN A 100 -1.10 4.13 -11.11
N VAL A 101 -2.40 4.31 -10.92
CA VAL A 101 -3.32 3.31 -10.37
C VAL A 101 -4.52 3.25 -11.30
N GLU A 102 -4.60 2.18 -12.09
CA GLU A 102 -5.72 1.93 -12.99
C GLU A 102 -6.86 1.31 -12.19
N GLN A 103 -7.93 2.07 -12.02
CA GLN A 103 -9.13 1.62 -11.32
C GLN A 103 -10.02 0.78 -12.26
N PRO A 104 -10.62 -0.31 -11.76
CA PRO A 104 -11.51 -1.15 -12.54
C PRO A 104 -12.78 -0.42 -13.00
N LEU A 105 -13.32 -0.86 -14.15
CA LEU A 105 -14.67 -0.48 -14.56
C LEU A 105 -15.69 -1.38 -13.85
N PHE A 106 -16.48 -0.77 -12.95
CA PHE A 106 -17.45 -1.48 -12.11
C PHE A 106 -18.35 -2.42 -12.92
N GLY A 107 -18.33 -3.70 -12.57
CA GLY A 107 -19.22 -4.73 -13.15
C GLY A 107 -18.66 -5.47 -14.38
N ILE A 108 -17.43 -5.17 -14.83
CA ILE A 108 -16.76 -5.93 -15.90
C ILE A 108 -15.55 -6.68 -15.32
N ASP A 109 -14.67 -5.93 -14.68
CA ASP A 109 -13.45 -6.41 -14.03
C ASP A 109 -13.31 -5.63 -12.73
N MET A 110 -12.81 -6.27 -11.67
CA MET A 110 -12.57 -5.65 -10.36
C MET A 110 -11.08 -5.57 -10.04
N THR A 111 -10.22 -5.91 -10.99
CA THR A 111 -8.76 -5.84 -10.86
C THR A 111 -8.28 -4.39 -10.94
N VAL A 112 -7.46 -4.00 -9.97
CA VAL A 112 -6.75 -2.71 -9.91
C VAL A 112 -5.33 -2.95 -10.40
N ILE A 113 -4.85 -2.19 -11.38
CA ILE A 113 -3.45 -2.32 -11.84
C ILE A 113 -2.64 -1.14 -11.31
N THR A 114 -1.54 -1.43 -10.62
CA THR A 114 -0.65 -0.42 -10.04
C THR A 114 0.68 -0.37 -10.79
N TYR A 115 1.21 0.84 -10.95
CA TYR A 115 2.53 1.09 -11.51
C TYR A 115 3.33 1.87 -10.48
N ILE A 116 4.24 1.18 -9.78
CA ILE A 116 4.94 1.76 -8.63
C ILE A 116 6.43 1.70 -8.89
N ARG A 117 7.07 2.87 -8.88
CA ARG A 117 8.53 2.97 -8.99
C ARG A 117 9.16 2.95 -7.62
N TYR A 118 10.10 2.03 -7.45
CA TYR A 118 10.93 1.88 -6.27
C TYR A 118 12.36 2.25 -6.62
N ARG A 119 12.96 3.15 -5.84
CA ARG A 119 14.36 3.53 -5.97
C ARG A 119 15.08 3.35 -4.64
N LEU A 120 16.09 2.48 -4.61
CA LEU A 120 16.98 2.29 -3.46
C LEU A 120 18.31 2.99 -3.72
N THR A 121 18.69 3.91 -2.85
CA THR A 121 19.96 4.65 -2.94
C THR A 121 20.81 4.38 -1.70
N ASP A 122 22.10 4.17 -1.90
CA ASP A 122 23.07 4.12 -0.81
C ASP A 122 23.42 5.54 -0.37
N SER A 123 23.10 5.92 0.87
CA SER A 123 23.33 7.28 1.37
C SER A 123 24.81 7.63 1.54
N GLN A 124 25.70 6.63 1.61
CA GLN A 124 27.14 6.88 1.74
C GLN A 124 27.80 7.22 0.41
N THR A 125 27.37 6.56 -0.67
CA THR A 125 27.96 6.72 -2.01
C THR A 125 27.09 7.57 -2.94
N THR A 126 25.84 7.85 -2.55
CA THR A 126 24.81 8.49 -3.39
C THR A 126 24.46 7.69 -4.65
N MET A 127 24.90 6.44 -4.75
CA MET A 127 24.61 5.57 -5.88
C MET A 127 23.23 4.93 -5.74
N THR A 128 22.48 4.94 -6.83
CA THR A 128 21.25 4.16 -6.95
C THR A 128 21.59 2.71 -7.24
N ILE A 129 21.20 1.81 -6.33
CA ILE A 129 21.49 0.37 -6.42
C ILE A 129 20.27 -0.43 -6.90
N PHE A 130 19.09 0.18 -6.91
CA PHE A 130 17.86 -0.37 -7.46
C PHE A 130 16.97 0.76 -7.95
N ASP A 131 16.41 0.65 -9.15
CA ASP A 131 15.46 1.62 -9.72
C ASP A 131 14.57 0.93 -10.75
N GLU A 132 13.42 0.43 -10.30
CA GLU A 132 12.50 -0.31 -11.15
C GLU A 132 11.05 0.13 -10.93
N THR A 133 10.25 0.01 -12.00
CA THR A 133 8.79 0.13 -11.93
C THR A 133 8.19 -1.26 -11.90
N ILE A 134 7.50 -1.57 -10.81
CA ILE A 134 6.79 -2.83 -10.61
C ILE A 134 5.33 -2.60 -11.01
N ILE A 135 4.80 -3.54 -11.81
CA ILE A 135 3.39 -3.57 -12.22
C ILE A 135 2.72 -4.73 -11.49
N ALA A 136 1.66 -4.45 -10.74
CA ALA A 136 0.96 -5.45 -9.94
C ALA A 136 -0.56 -5.27 -10.03
N SER A 137 -1.30 -6.38 -9.94
CA SER A 137 -2.75 -6.48 -10.12
C SER A 137 -3.42 -7.24 -8.98
#